data_AF-A0A1B0GPP2-F1
#
_entry.id   AF-A0A1B0GPP2-F1
#
_cell.length_a   1.000
_cell.length_b   1.000
_cell.length_c   1.000
_cell.angle_alpha   90.00
_cell.angle_beta   90.00
_cell.angle_gamma   90.00
#
_symmetry.space_group_name_H-M   'P 1'
#
loop_
_entity.id
_entity.type
_entity.pdbx_description
1 polymer ?
#
loop_
_entity_poly.entity_id
_entity_poly.type
_entity_poly.pdbx_seq_one_letter_code
_entity_poly.pdbx_strand_id
1 'polypeptide(L)'
;MSNNLSITKMWKPMPLFQKWDNFGGTIESVQDIEENIWMPQLGLKGKVDVGVRVRKRTPGGVEVVKTIPMELKTGRATFSLEHRGQLTLYQMMMGEFHRDTESGLLLYLREGILRELQPTWNEVRDLIMMRNRFIGYLASEKIYMNDEEPEFKLPEPISHPTACSSCPLNTICSVFLLKSDQKDLVTPQHYLHKVLEKVTEHLSEMDADYFINWVHIVFYEHFHEHETFSHERIWTKTPEAREVEGFTLAYLVILTNPTLQGNRYVTEFHVDKSRPGGSKRDCLTAGFSLGDYLIVSTSQKIAVATGTVLSIDPWSICLSLERDLRALYRHEVFHIDRFESKMSMTFNLTNLGAMLENTERSNELRRLIVEKIPPKGSPEVQRITHEAFWNLNDDQMDAIVKSVHLQEYMLLEGLPGTGKTETIIAIVRYFHRQGKSVLITSHTNAAVDNFLERLIPFDVPFMRLGSVSRISPKLHHYTESFLTRECSTVDDLDVAFYRCGIVGVTCMGCNHPLLIQRQFDLCIVDEAIFLTITIQKSLGN
;
A
#
# COMPACT_ATOMS: atom_id res chain seq x y z
N MET A 1 -24.06 -46.81 -7.75
CA MET A 1 -23.05 -47.19 -6.74
C MET A 1 -22.23 -45.96 -6.44
N SER A 2 -22.60 -45.30 -5.35
CA SER A 2 -22.08 -44.03 -4.85
C SER A 2 -20.80 -44.26 -4.04
N ASN A 3 -19.65 -43.84 -4.55
CA ASN A 3 -18.42 -43.76 -3.77
C ASN A 3 -18.30 -42.36 -3.17
N ASN A 4 -18.85 -42.21 -1.97
CA ASN A 4 -18.52 -41.14 -1.04
C ASN A 4 -17.07 -41.32 -0.59
N LEU A 5 -16.14 -40.58 -1.19
CA LEU A 5 -14.82 -40.35 -0.61
C LEU A 5 -14.97 -39.31 0.51
N SER A 6 -15.32 -39.81 1.69
CA SER A 6 -15.29 -39.09 2.96
C SER A 6 -13.88 -38.59 3.24
N ILE A 7 -13.62 -37.31 2.94
CA ILE A 7 -12.47 -36.57 3.47
C ILE A 7 -12.78 -36.21 4.93
N THR A 8 -12.80 -37.22 5.78
CA THR A 8 -12.60 -37.05 7.22
C THR A 8 -11.17 -37.48 7.52
N LYS A 9 -10.20 -36.67 7.07
CA LYS A 9 -8.93 -36.62 7.80
C LYS A 9 -9.28 -36.06 9.17
N MET A 10 -9.43 -36.96 10.13
CA MET A 10 -9.50 -36.66 11.55
C MET A 10 -8.41 -35.66 11.89
N TRP A 11 -8.77 -34.38 12.02
CA TRP A 11 -8.06 -33.45 12.86
C TRP A 11 -8.10 -34.06 14.26
N LYS A 12 -7.05 -34.80 14.62
CA LYS A 12 -6.79 -35.02 16.05
C LYS A 12 -6.53 -33.61 16.61
N PRO A 13 -7.28 -33.15 17.62
CA PRO A 13 -6.88 -31.95 18.32
C PRO A 13 -5.53 -32.25 18.95
N MET A 14 -4.45 -31.82 18.31
CA MET A 14 -3.20 -31.62 19.03
C MET A 14 -3.54 -30.62 20.14
N PRO A 15 -3.09 -30.83 21.39
CA PRO A 15 -3.17 -29.76 22.37
C PRO A 15 -2.37 -28.59 21.79
N LEU A 16 -3.07 -27.57 21.29
CA LEU A 16 -2.51 -26.44 20.52
C LEU A 16 -1.43 -25.68 21.30
N PHE A 17 -1.31 -25.89 22.61
CA PHE A 17 -0.43 -25.16 23.51
C PHE A 17 0.15 -26.14 24.55
N GLN A 18 1.21 -26.85 24.22
CA GLN A 18 1.76 -27.88 25.12
C GLN A 18 2.81 -27.37 26.11
N LYS A 19 3.29 -26.11 25.97
CA LYS A 19 4.20 -25.47 26.94
C LYS A 19 4.00 -23.95 27.00
N TRP A 20 3.53 -23.45 28.14
CA TRP A 20 3.67 -22.05 28.52
C TRP A 20 5.03 -21.91 29.21
N ASP A 21 5.99 -21.29 28.54
CA ASP A 21 7.39 -21.34 28.97
C ASP A 21 7.64 -20.51 30.24
N ASN A 22 6.71 -19.63 30.61
CA ASN A 22 6.72 -18.87 31.87
C ASN A 22 5.40 -18.13 32.23
N PHE A 23 4.29 -18.36 31.51
CA PHE A 23 3.03 -17.67 31.78
C PHE A 23 2.24 -18.37 32.89
N GLY A 24 2.18 -17.74 34.06
CA GLY A 24 1.47 -18.26 35.24
C GLY A 24 0.03 -17.74 35.41
N GLY A 25 -0.55 -17.13 34.37
CA GLY A 25 -1.90 -16.57 34.39
C GLY A 25 -2.92 -17.40 33.60
N THR A 26 -4.13 -16.88 33.48
CA THR A 26 -5.19 -17.41 32.61
C THR A 26 -5.69 -16.31 31.70
N ILE A 27 -5.78 -16.57 30.39
CA ILE A 27 -6.41 -15.67 29.43
C ILE A 27 -7.92 -15.88 29.54
N GLU A 28 -8.67 -14.86 29.97
CA GLU A 28 -10.12 -14.95 30.17
C GLU A 28 -10.89 -14.68 28.88
N SER A 29 -10.44 -13.68 28.12
CA SER A 29 -11.10 -13.26 26.89
C SER A 29 -10.17 -12.43 26.01
N VAL A 30 -10.46 -12.45 24.71
CA VAL A 30 -9.93 -11.46 23.76
C VAL A 30 -10.74 -10.18 23.92
N GLN A 31 -10.07 -9.06 24.12
CA GLN A 31 -10.67 -7.73 24.25
C GLN A 31 -10.76 -7.04 22.91
N ASP A 32 -9.71 -7.16 22.10
CA ASP A 32 -9.63 -6.57 20.78
C ASP A 32 -8.69 -7.38 19.87
N ILE A 33 -8.89 -7.28 18.56
CA ILE A 33 -8.09 -7.93 17.52
C ILE A 33 -7.69 -6.84 16.53
N GLU A 34 -6.43 -6.85 16.12
CA GLU A 34 -5.92 -5.91 15.13
C GLU A 34 -6.14 -4.43 15.55
N GLU A 35 -5.91 -4.14 16.84
CA GLU A 35 -6.17 -2.82 17.43
C GLU A 35 -5.18 -1.78 16.89
N ASN A 36 -5.71 -0.81 16.15
CA ASN A 36 -4.94 0.36 15.73
C ASN A 36 -4.70 1.30 16.93
N ILE A 37 -3.43 1.60 17.21
CA ILE A 37 -3.03 2.55 18.24
C ILE A 37 -2.09 3.59 17.65
N TRP A 38 -2.48 4.85 17.75
CA TRP A 38 -1.62 6.01 17.48
C TRP A 38 -1.40 6.76 18.79
N MET A 39 -0.12 6.97 19.13
CA MET A 39 0.28 7.54 20.41
C MET A 39 1.24 8.73 20.19
N PRO A 40 0.70 9.95 19.98
CA PRO A 40 1.49 11.16 19.74
C PRO A 40 2.49 11.46 20.86
N GLN A 41 2.13 11.20 22.11
CA GLN A 41 2.97 11.39 23.31
C GLN A 41 4.28 10.61 23.20
N LEU A 42 4.22 9.41 22.63
CA LEU A 42 5.38 8.55 22.43
C LEU A 42 5.97 8.67 21.01
N GLY A 43 5.33 9.39 20.10
CA GLY A 43 5.71 9.43 18.68
C GLY A 43 5.66 8.04 18.04
N LEU A 44 4.71 7.19 18.45
CA LEU A 44 4.57 5.81 18.00
C LEU A 44 3.19 5.57 17.39
N LYS A 45 3.14 4.65 16.44
CA LYS A 45 1.91 4.04 15.93
C LYS A 45 2.13 2.55 15.72
N GLY A 46 1.08 1.76 15.86
CA GLY A 46 1.15 0.32 15.61
C GLY A 46 -0.22 -0.32 15.56
N LYS A 47 -0.22 -1.60 15.20
CA LYS A 47 -1.42 -2.44 15.13
C LYS A 47 -1.18 -3.67 15.98
N VAL A 48 -1.81 -3.71 17.16
CA VAL A 48 -1.63 -4.81 18.12
C VAL A 48 -2.44 -6.00 17.62
N ASP A 49 -1.78 -7.16 17.44
CA ASP A 49 -2.45 -8.37 16.93
C ASP A 49 -3.67 -8.74 17.77
N VAL A 50 -3.49 -8.85 19.09
CA VAL A 50 -4.56 -9.21 20.03
C VAL A 50 -4.37 -8.49 21.36
N GLY A 51 -5.40 -7.78 21.83
CA GLY A 51 -5.50 -7.34 23.22
C GLY A 51 -6.20 -8.41 24.05
N VAL A 52 -5.58 -8.91 25.12
CA VAL A 52 -6.15 -9.99 25.95
C VAL A 52 -6.37 -9.57 27.38
N ARG A 53 -7.49 -10.02 27.97
CA ARG A 53 -7.75 -9.91 29.40
C ARG A 53 -7.17 -11.13 30.11
N VAL A 54 -6.24 -10.88 31.02
CA VAL A 54 -5.51 -11.89 31.77
C VAL A 54 -5.81 -11.78 33.25
N ARG A 55 -6.15 -12.92 33.86
CA ARG A 55 -6.23 -13.10 35.31
C ARG A 55 -4.95 -13.73 35.81
N LYS A 56 -4.28 -13.12 36.79
CA LYS A 56 -3.07 -13.65 37.42
C LYS A 56 -3.12 -13.49 38.93
N ARG A 57 -2.59 -14.48 39.65
CA ARG A 57 -2.47 -14.43 41.11
C ARG A 57 -1.12 -13.83 41.49
N THR A 58 -1.13 -12.76 42.27
CA THR A 58 0.09 -12.12 42.77
C THR A 58 0.71 -12.94 43.91
N PRO A 59 2.00 -12.73 44.25
CA PRO A 59 2.65 -13.38 45.38
C PRO A 59 1.92 -13.19 46.72
N GLY A 60 1.16 -12.10 46.88
CA GLY A 60 0.32 -11.83 48.06
C GLY A 60 -1.05 -12.53 48.04
N GLY A 61 -1.32 -13.41 47.07
CA GLY A 61 -2.57 -14.16 46.94
C GLY A 61 -3.73 -13.39 46.31
N VAL A 62 -3.57 -12.10 46.03
CA VAL A 62 -4.57 -11.22 45.38
C VAL A 62 -4.62 -11.54 43.89
N GLU A 63 -5.83 -11.77 43.38
CA GLU A 63 -6.06 -11.89 41.94
C GLU A 63 -6.11 -10.51 41.30
N VAL A 64 -5.36 -10.37 40.22
CA VAL A 64 -5.30 -9.14 39.44
C VAL A 64 -5.70 -9.47 38.01
N VAL A 65 -6.62 -8.67 37.47
CA VAL A 65 -7.10 -8.78 36.10
C VAL A 65 -6.58 -7.58 35.32
N LYS A 66 -5.85 -7.84 34.24
CA LYS A 66 -5.21 -6.81 33.41
C LYS A 66 -5.51 -7.06 31.94
N THR A 67 -5.58 -5.98 31.17
CA THR A 67 -5.55 -6.08 29.70
C THR A 67 -4.10 -5.89 29.26
N ILE A 68 -3.57 -6.83 28.49
CA ILE A 68 -2.18 -6.79 27.99
C ILE A 68 -2.12 -7.12 26.49
N PRO A 69 -1.10 -6.62 25.76
CA PRO A 69 -0.90 -7.00 24.36
C PRO A 69 -0.43 -8.44 24.25
N MET A 70 -0.87 -9.12 23.20
CA MET A 70 -0.36 -10.41 22.76
C MET A 70 0.05 -10.31 21.29
N GLU A 71 1.32 -10.61 21.01
CA GLU A 71 1.90 -10.63 19.67
C GLU A 71 1.98 -12.06 19.14
N LEU A 72 1.60 -12.26 17.88
CA LEU A 72 1.56 -13.56 17.21
C LEU A 72 2.74 -13.70 16.23
N LYS A 73 3.44 -14.84 16.27
CA LYS A 73 4.51 -15.17 15.32
C LYS A 73 4.29 -16.55 14.69
N THR A 74 4.41 -16.62 13.36
CA THR A 74 4.22 -17.86 12.58
C THR A 74 5.50 -18.66 12.37
N GLY A 75 6.68 -18.06 12.62
CA GLY A 75 8.00 -18.68 12.48
C GLY A 75 8.40 -19.59 13.64
N ARG A 76 9.65 -20.06 13.63
CA ARG A 76 10.26 -20.76 14.77
C ARG A 76 10.37 -19.83 15.98
N ALA A 77 10.32 -20.37 17.19
CA ALA A 77 10.52 -19.55 18.39
C ALA A 77 11.98 -19.10 18.51
N THR A 78 12.22 -17.81 18.26
CA THR A 78 13.55 -17.18 18.41
C THR A 78 13.65 -16.31 19.65
N PHE A 79 12.51 -15.76 20.10
CA PHE A 79 12.46 -14.72 21.15
C PHE A 79 13.46 -13.58 20.89
N SER A 80 13.63 -13.22 19.62
CA SER A 80 14.63 -12.25 19.19
C SER A 80 14.38 -10.86 19.77
N LEU A 81 15.41 -10.01 19.75
CA LEU A 81 15.32 -8.65 20.27
C LEU A 81 14.27 -7.83 19.51
N GLU A 82 14.06 -8.09 18.22
CA GLU A 82 13.04 -7.44 17.40
C GLU A 82 11.63 -7.82 17.87
N HIS A 83 11.38 -9.12 18.10
CA HIS A 83 10.08 -9.59 18.59
C HIS A 83 9.79 -9.05 20.01
N ARG A 84 10.81 -9.04 20.88
CA ARG A 84 10.70 -8.43 22.23
C ARG A 84 10.46 -6.92 22.14
N GLY A 85 11.19 -6.23 21.26
CA GLY A 85 11.09 -4.78 21.07
C GLY A 85 9.71 -4.37 20.56
N GLN A 86 9.16 -5.10 19.57
CA GLN A 86 7.82 -4.85 19.05
C GLN A 86 6.75 -4.99 20.15
N LEU A 87 6.77 -6.07 20.91
CA LEU A 87 5.84 -6.28 22.03
C LEU A 87 6.00 -5.20 23.11
N THR A 88 7.24 -4.78 23.40
CA THR A 88 7.52 -3.68 24.33
C THR A 88 6.90 -2.37 23.85
N LEU A 89 7.00 -2.04 22.56
CA LEU A 89 6.37 -0.85 21.98
C LEU A 89 4.84 -0.91 22.09
N TYR A 90 4.22 -2.08 21.84
CA TYR A 90 2.78 -2.27 22.06
C TYR A 90 2.39 -2.09 23.52
N GLN A 91 3.17 -2.64 24.44
CA GLN A 91 2.96 -2.45 25.86
C GLN A 91 3.01 -0.97 26.26
N MET A 92 4.00 -0.23 25.77
CA MET A 92 4.12 1.20 26.05
C MET A 92 2.91 1.98 25.52
N MET A 93 2.50 1.72 24.28
CA MET A 93 1.35 2.38 23.67
C MET A 93 0.03 2.03 24.39
N MET A 94 -0.18 0.76 24.76
CA MET A 94 -1.36 0.37 25.55
C MET A 94 -1.31 0.91 26.98
N GLY A 95 -0.11 1.05 27.57
CA GLY A 95 0.12 1.57 28.91
C GLY A 95 -0.42 2.99 29.13
N GLU A 96 -0.40 3.83 28.09
CA GLU A 96 -0.96 5.18 28.12
C GLU A 96 -2.48 5.19 28.28
N PHE A 97 -3.19 4.19 27.73
CA PHE A 97 -4.63 4.02 27.93
C PHE A 97 -4.96 3.18 29.17
N HIS A 98 -4.14 2.16 29.44
CA HIS A 98 -4.33 1.15 30.46
C HIS A 98 -3.10 1.10 31.36
N ARG A 99 -3.15 1.85 32.47
CA ARG A 99 -2.02 2.10 33.39
C ARG A 99 -1.38 0.84 34.00
N ASP A 100 -2.02 -0.33 33.89
CA ASP A 100 -1.57 -1.57 34.51
C ASP A 100 -0.82 -2.53 33.58
N THR A 101 -0.50 -2.10 32.34
CA THR A 101 0.15 -2.92 31.31
C THR A 101 1.66 -3.09 31.59
N GLU A 102 2.01 -3.95 32.55
CA GLU A 102 3.40 -4.20 32.99
C GLU A 102 4.12 -5.30 32.21
N SER A 103 3.38 -6.07 31.40
CA SER A 103 3.89 -7.18 30.60
C SER A 103 3.13 -7.31 29.29
N GLY A 104 3.67 -8.10 28.36
CA GLY A 104 2.96 -8.59 27.18
C GLY A 104 3.14 -10.09 27.00
N LEU A 105 2.36 -10.69 26.10
CA LEU A 105 2.49 -12.09 25.71
C LEU A 105 3.06 -12.20 24.28
N LEU A 106 3.98 -13.15 24.08
CA LEU A 106 4.51 -13.50 22.76
C LEU A 106 4.18 -14.96 22.47
N LEU A 107 3.39 -15.20 21.42
CA LEU A 107 2.91 -16.52 21.02
C LEU A 107 3.50 -16.95 19.68
N TYR A 108 4.27 -18.04 19.68
CA TYR A 108 4.74 -18.69 18.46
C TYR A 108 3.78 -19.80 18.04
N LEU A 109 2.98 -19.54 17.00
CA LEU A 109 1.92 -20.40 16.52
C LEU A 109 2.42 -21.76 16.01
N ARG A 110 3.60 -21.79 15.37
CA ARG A 110 4.19 -23.02 14.81
C ARG A 110 4.49 -24.07 15.88
N GLU A 111 4.96 -23.63 17.04
CA GLU A 111 5.44 -24.50 18.11
C GLU A 111 4.49 -24.49 19.32
N GLY A 112 3.47 -23.63 19.31
CA GLY A 112 2.51 -23.46 20.42
C GLY A 112 3.16 -22.92 21.69
N ILE A 113 4.25 -22.16 21.57
CA ILE A 113 5.02 -21.64 22.71
C ILE A 113 4.52 -20.23 23.05
N LEU A 114 4.00 -20.08 24.26
CA LEU A 114 3.57 -18.80 24.82
C LEU A 114 4.56 -18.34 25.89
N ARG A 115 5.00 -17.08 25.81
CA ARG A 115 5.88 -16.47 26.79
C ARG A 115 5.37 -15.11 27.24
N GLU A 116 5.29 -14.89 28.54
CA GLU A 116 5.10 -13.58 29.15
C GLU A 116 6.44 -12.85 29.20
N LEU A 117 6.44 -11.62 28.73
CA LEU A 117 7.61 -10.75 28.68
C LEU A 117 7.34 -9.48 29.49
N GLN A 118 8.27 -9.16 30.38
CA GLN A 118 8.32 -7.91 31.11
C GLN A 118 9.57 -7.14 30.66
N PRO A 119 9.41 -5.98 30.02
CA PRO A 119 10.54 -5.17 29.60
C PRO A 119 11.18 -4.49 30.82
N THR A 120 12.49 -4.41 30.79
CA THR A 120 13.27 -3.58 31.72
C THR A 120 13.18 -2.11 31.32
N TRP A 121 13.41 -1.21 32.28
CA TRP A 121 13.48 0.22 31.98
C TRP A 121 14.58 0.57 30.97
N ASN A 122 15.70 -0.16 30.97
CA ASN A 122 16.76 0.02 29.98
C ASN A 122 16.30 -0.31 28.56
N GLU A 123 15.56 -1.42 28.36
CA GLU A 123 14.98 -1.77 27.06
C GLU A 123 14.02 -0.67 26.56
N VAL A 124 13.14 -0.18 27.44
CA VAL A 124 12.21 0.92 27.12
C VAL A 124 12.97 2.20 26.74
N ARG A 125 13.95 2.60 27.54
CA ARG A 125 14.79 3.78 27.28
C ARG A 125 15.49 3.67 25.93
N ASP A 126 16.13 2.53 25.67
CA ASP A 126 16.95 2.35 24.47
C ASP A 126 16.09 2.31 23.21
N LEU A 127 14.88 1.74 23.28
CA LEU A 127 13.89 1.80 22.19
C LEU A 127 13.44 3.23 21.90
N ILE A 128 13.16 4.04 22.91
CA ILE A 128 12.82 5.47 22.71
C ILE A 128 14.01 6.25 22.13
N MET A 129 15.22 6.00 22.62
CA MET A 129 16.42 6.64 22.06
C MET A 129 16.62 6.24 20.59
N MET A 130 16.41 4.97 20.25
CA MET A 130 16.47 4.49 18.87
C MET A 130 15.40 5.16 18.00
N ARG A 131 14.16 5.25 18.49
CA ARG A 131 13.07 5.97 17.82
C ARG A 131 13.44 7.43 17.58
N ASN A 132 14.00 8.11 18.58
CA ASN A 132 14.40 9.53 18.45
C ASN A 132 15.49 9.72 17.39
N ARG A 133 16.50 8.84 17.35
CA ARG A 133 17.54 8.87 16.29
C ARG A 133 16.93 8.65 14.91
N PHE A 134 16.05 7.65 14.78
CA PHE A 134 15.37 7.35 13.52
C PHE A 134 14.55 8.54 13.01
N ILE A 135 13.77 9.18 13.88
CA ILE A 135 13.02 10.40 13.53
C ILE A 135 13.97 11.57 13.20
N GLY A 136 15.12 11.68 13.87
CA GLY A 136 16.12 12.69 13.55
C GLY A 136 16.57 12.65 12.09
N TYR A 137 16.81 11.45 11.54
CA TYR A 137 17.15 11.28 10.13
C TYR A 137 15.98 11.66 9.20
N LEU A 138 14.77 11.16 9.48
CA LEU A 138 13.57 11.48 8.67
C LEU A 138 13.19 12.97 8.71
N ALA A 139 13.43 13.65 9.83
CA ALA A 139 13.15 15.07 9.96
C ALA A 139 14.20 15.94 9.27
N SER A 140 15.46 15.48 9.23
CA SER A 140 16.56 16.19 8.58
C SER A 140 16.35 16.34 7.07
N GLU A 141 15.61 15.42 6.44
CA GLU A 141 15.20 15.49 5.04
C GLU A 141 14.42 16.78 4.70
N LYS A 142 13.75 17.42 5.68
CA LYS A 142 13.03 18.70 5.48
C LYS A 142 13.93 19.92 5.48
N ILE A 143 15.13 19.84 6.07
CA ILE A 143 15.98 21.00 6.34
C ILE A 143 16.82 21.34 5.10
N TYR A 144 17.27 20.33 4.36
CA TYR A 144 18.23 20.47 3.25
C TYR A 144 17.62 20.81 1.88
N MET A 145 16.30 21.00 1.80
CA MET A 145 15.65 21.45 0.55
C MET A 145 15.67 22.97 0.35
N ASN A 146 16.22 23.72 1.32
CA ASN A 146 16.40 25.17 1.26
C ASN A 146 17.81 25.60 0.81
N ASP A 147 18.78 24.67 0.81
CA ASP A 147 20.16 24.93 0.39
C ASP A 147 20.37 24.47 -1.06
N GLU A 148 21.32 25.11 -1.78
CA GLU A 148 21.57 24.87 -3.22
C GLU A 148 22.02 23.44 -3.57
N GLU A 149 22.36 22.62 -2.57
CA GLU A 149 22.74 21.21 -2.70
C GLU A 149 21.96 20.33 -1.71
N PRO A 150 20.84 19.71 -2.12
CA PRO A 150 20.15 18.76 -1.26
C PRO A 150 21.02 17.50 -1.09
N GLU A 151 21.46 17.21 0.13
CA GLU A 151 22.11 15.94 0.48
C GLU A 151 21.19 15.11 1.40
N PHE A 152 20.93 13.86 1.03
CA PHE A 152 20.24 12.91 1.90
C PHE A 152 21.17 12.48 3.03
N LYS A 153 20.91 12.96 4.23
CA LYS A 153 21.65 12.51 5.41
C LYS A 153 21.08 11.20 5.95
N LEU A 154 21.55 10.08 5.38
CA LEU A 154 21.27 8.75 5.91
C LEU A 154 22.18 8.40 7.12
N PRO A 155 21.79 7.42 7.95
CA PRO A 155 22.67 6.87 8.99
C PRO A 155 23.95 6.31 8.39
N GLU A 156 25.03 6.34 9.16
CA GLU A 156 26.31 5.74 8.77
C GLU A 156 26.14 4.26 8.40
N PRO A 157 26.86 3.77 7.37
CA PRO A 157 26.78 2.38 6.97
C PRO A 157 27.23 1.47 8.11
N ILE A 158 26.42 0.45 8.41
CA ILE A 158 26.80 -0.54 9.42
C ILE A 158 27.84 -1.52 8.84
N SER A 159 28.85 -1.86 9.63
CA SER A 159 29.81 -2.93 9.30
C SER A 159 29.37 -4.25 9.95
N HIS A 160 28.29 -4.84 9.44
CA HIS A 160 27.72 -6.07 9.99
C HIS A 160 27.49 -7.13 8.89
N PRO A 161 28.24 -8.24 8.88
CA PRO A 161 28.27 -9.16 7.74
C PRO A 161 26.90 -9.76 7.42
N THR A 162 26.20 -10.32 8.40
CA THR A 162 24.91 -10.97 8.16
C THR A 162 23.84 -9.96 7.78
N ALA A 163 23.67 -8.89 8.56
CA ALA A 163 22.71 -7.83 8.29
C ALA A 163 22.86 -7.22 6.88
N CYS A 164 24.07 -6.85 6.46
CA CYS A 164 24.30 -6.31 5.11
C CYS A 164 24.10 -7.40 4.04
N SER A 165 24.58 -8.62 4.24
CA SER A 165 24.47 -9.67 3.22
C SER A 165 23.02 -10.06 2.87
N SER A 166 22.09 -9.91 3.82
CA SER A 166 20.67 -10.26 3.64
C SER A 166 19.75 -9.05 3.56
N CYS A 167 20.28 -7.82 3.52
CA CYS A 167 19.45 -6.62 3.46
C CYS A 167 18.78 -6.50 2.09
N PRO A 168 17.44 -6.41 2.02
CA PRO A 168 16.72 -6.28 0.74
C PRO A 168 16.95 -4.92 0.08
N LEU A 169 17.51 -3.94 0.81
CA LEU A 169 17.74 -2.57 0.33
C LEU A 169 19.19 -2.35 -0.13
N ASN A 170 19.99 -3.41 -0.32
CA ASN A 170 21.42 -3.27 -0.62
C ASN A 170 21.72 -2.38 -1.83
N THR A 171 21.09 -2.63 -2.98
CA THR A 171 21.33 -1.83 -4.18
C THR A 171 21.00 -0.36 -3.95
N ILE A 172 19.84 -0.06 -3.37
CA ILE A 172 19.42 1.31 -3.05
C ILE A 172 20.39 1.97 -2.07
N CYS A 173 20.71 1.28 -0.96
CA CYS A 173 21.64 1.75 0.07
C CYS A 173 23.03 2.03 -0.51
N SER A 174 23.54 1.16 -1.37
CA SER A 174 24.83 1.34 -2.03
C SER A 174 24.83 2.52 -3.01
N VAL A 175 23.74 2.75 -3.76
CA VAL A 175 23.63 3.93 -4.64
C VAL A 175 23.63 5.22 -3.84
N PHE A 176 22.86 5.31 -2.74
CA PHE A 176 22.90 6.48 -1.86
C PHE A 176 24.30 6.71 -1.27
N LEU A 177 24.93 5.64 -0.76
CA LEU A 177 26.27 5.72 -0.18
C LEU A 177 27.29 6.24 -1.20
N LEU A 178 27.29 5.72 -2.42
CA LEU A 178 28.19 6.12 -3.50
C LEU A 178 28.03 7.60 -3.90
N LYS A 179 26.84 8.16 -3.71
CA LYS A 179 26.50 9.54 -4.02
C LYS A 179 26.51 10.47 -2.80
N SER A 180 27.06 10.00 -1.67
CA SER A 180 27.17 10.78 -0.42
C SER A 180 28.64 10.98 -0.01
N ASP A 181 28.86 11.94 0.89
CA ASP A 181 30.18 12.14 1.52
C ASP A 181 30.59 10.95 2.43
N GLN A 182 29.65 10.06 2.77
CA GLN A 182 29.92 8.89 3.59
C GLN A 182 30.63 7.75 2.84
N LYS A 183 30.80 7.83 1.51
CA LYS A 183 31.46 6.77 0.71
C LYS A 183 32.85 6.41 1.25
N ASP A 184 33.57 7.40 1.78
CA ASP A 184 34.94 7.24 2.29
C ASP A 184 34.99 6.46 3.62
N LEU A 185 33.85 6.29 4.30
CA LEU A 185 33.75 5.44 5.50
C LEU A 185 33.84 3.94 5.17
N VAL A 186 33.55 3.56 3.92
CA VAL A 186 33.57 2.16 3.46
C VAL A 186 34.94 1.81 2.92
N THR A 187 35.88 1.58 3.83
CA THR A 187 37.23 1.11 3.52
C THR A 187 37.21 -0.35 3.02
N PRO A 188 38.30 -0.87 2.41
CA PRO A 188 38.37 -2.29 2.00
C PRO A 188 38.17 -3.31 3.12
N GLN A 189 38.33 -2.91 4.38
CA GLN A 189 38.07 -3.75 5.56
C GLN A 189 36.59 -3.74 5.98
N HIS A 190 35.80 -2.79 5.48
CA HIS A 190 34.38 -2.66 5.77
C HIS A 190 33.59 -3.76 5.04
N TYR A 191 32.70 -4.47 5.73
CA TYR A 191 31.95 -5.59 5.13
C TYR A 191 31.08 -5.17 3.93
N LEU A 192 30.57 -3.94 3.96
CA LEU A 192 29.77 -3.38 2.87
C LEU A 192 30.58 -3.18 1.57
N HIS A 193 31.91 -3.08 1.60
CA HIS A 193 32.73 -2.83 0.41
C HIS A 193 32.50 -3.90 -0.68
N LYS A 194 32.55 -5.18 -0.30
CA LYS A 194 32.32 -6.30 -1.25
C LYS A 194 30.87 -6.38 -1.71
N VAL A 195 29.93 -6.02 -0.84
CA VAL A 195 28.51 -6.02 -1.18
C VAL A 195 28.24 -4.91 -2.19
N LEU A 196 28.78 -3.72 -1.95
CA LEU A 196 28.64 -2.55 -2.79
C LEU A 196 29.06 -2.84 -4.23
N GLU A 197 30.29 -3.33 -4.45
CA GLU A 197 30.77 -3.67 -5.80
C GLU A 197 29.81 -4.64 -6.51
N LYS A 198 29.41 -5.71 -5.81
CA LYS A 198 28.54 -6.75 -6.38
C LYS A 198 27.14 -6.25 -6.73
N VAL A 199 26.55 -5.37 -5.90
CA VAL A 199 25.15 -4.95 -6.08
C VAL A 199 25.00 -3.72 -6.98
N THR A 200 26.11 -3.10 -7.39
CA THR A 200 26.11 -1.94 -8.29
C THR A 200 26.90 -2.15 -9.59
N GLU A 201 27.51 -3.31 -9.82
CA GLU A 201 28.34 -3.57 -11.03
C GLU A 201 27.58 -3.38 -12.36
N HIS A 202 26.27 -3.57 -12.36
CA HIS A 202 25.39 -3.43 -13.52
C HIS A 202 24.85 -2.00 -13.73
N LEU A 203 25.19 -1.07 -12.84
CA LEU A 203 24.72 0.31 -12.86
C LEU A 203 25.81 1.25 -13.38
N SER A 204 25.41 2.17 -14.27
CA SER A 204 26.25 3.28 -14.70
C SER A 204 26.18 4.47 -13.73
N GLU A 205 27.08 5.43 -13.88
CA GLU A 205 27.01 6.69 -13.13
C GLU A 205 25.72 7.46 -13.44
N MET A 206 25.28 7.43 -14.71
CA MET A 206 24.03 8.05 -15.15
C MET A 206 22.80 7.43 -14.47
N ASP A 207 22.80 6.12 -14.24
CA ASP A 207 21.71 5.42 -13.55
C ASP A 207 21.58 5.90 -12.10
N ALA A 208 22.72 6.02 -11.41
CA ALA A 208 22.77 6.50 -10.03
C ALA A 208 22.34 7.97 -9.94
N ASP A 209 22.83 8.84 -10.82
CA ASP A 209 22.43 10.26 -10.86
C ASP A 209 20.94 10.44 -11.16
N TYR A 210 20.43 9.67 -12.12
CA TYR A 210 19.02 9.67 -12.45
C TYR A 210 18.16 9.27 -11.25
N PHE A 211 18.55 8.19 -10.55
CA PHE A 211 17.85 7.75 -9.35
C PHE A 211 17.84 8.84 -8.27
N ILE A 212 19.01 9.37 -7.87
CA ILE A 212 19.11 10.38 -6.81
C ILE A 212 18.32 11.64 -7.14
N ASN A 213 18.42 12.14 -8.38
CA ASN A 213 17.68 13.33 -8.81
C ASN A 213 16.17 13.14 -8.73
N TRP A 214 15.64 11.99 -9.20
CA TRP A 214 14.22 11.72 -9.12
C TRP A 214 13.74 11.51 -7.68
N VAL A 215 14.56 10.89 -6.83
CA VAL A 215 14.25 10.78 -5.41
C VAL A 215 14.15 12.17 -4.76
N HIS A 216 15.09 13.09 -5.05
CA HIS A 216 14.99 14.49 -4.60
C HIS A 216 13.68 15.15 -5.03
N ILE A 217 13.30 15.06 -6.31
CA ILE A 217 12.07 15.67 -6.82
C ILE A 217 10.83 15.10 -6.11
N VAL A 218 10.78 13.77 -5.92
CA VAL A 218 9.66 13.11 -5.22
C VAL A 218 9.55 13.57 -3.76
N PHE A 219 10.68 13.71 -3.07
CA PHE A 219 10.68 14.25 -1.71
C PHE A 219 10.32 15.73 -1.67
N TYR A 220 10.78 16.53 -2.63
CA TYR A 220 10.46 17.96 -2.72
C TYR A 220 8.95 18.20 -2.82
N GLU A 221 8.30 17.48 -3.75
CA GLU A 221 6.85 17.51 -3.91
C GLU A 221 6.15 17.08 -2.62
N HIS A 222 6.57 15.95 -2.05
CA HIS A 222 5.99 15.42 -0.82
C HIS A 222 6.04 16.42 0.34
N PHE A 223 7.20 17.05 0.56
CA PHE A 223 7.37 17.98 1.67
C PHE A 223 6.56 19.27 1.48
N HIS A 224 6.47 19.79 0.25
CA HIS A 224 5.63 20.95 -0.07
C HIS A 224 4.13 20.65 0.11
N GLU A 225 3.66 19.47 -0.33
CA GLU A 225 2.29 19.02 -0.06
C GLU A 225 2.00 18.97 1.46
N HIS A 226 2.96 18.48 2.25
CA HIS A 226 2.80 18.31 3.70
C HIS A 226 2.79 19.62 4.50
N GLU A 227 3.31 20.73 3.96
CA GLU A 227 3.15 22.05 4.59
C GLU A 227 1.68 22.51 4.58
N THR A 228 0.92 22.08 3.58
CA THR A 228 -0.49 22.44 3.43
C THR A 228 -1.42 21.57 4.29
N PHE A 229 -1.08 20.28 4.45
CA PHE A 229 -1.89 19.28 5.15
C PHE A 229 -1.19 18.64 6.36
N SER A 230 -0.82 19.45 7.37
CA SER A 230 -0.25 18.91 8.63
C SER A 230 -1.22 18.00 9.40
N HIS A 231 -0.90 16.72 9.55
CA HIS A 231 -1.66 15.75 10.35
C HIS A 231 -1.73 16.09 11.84
N GLU A 232 -0.85 16.98 12.33
CA GLU A 232 -0.78 17.30 13.75
C GLU A 232 -2.08 17.87 14.31
N ARG A 233 -2.90 18.49 13.45
CA ARG A 233 -4.22 18.99 13.80
C ARG A 233 -5.07 17.94 14.50
N ILE A 234 -4.96 16.66 14.13
CA ILE A 234 -5.76 15.56 14.69
C ILE A 234 -5.54 15.42 16.21
N TRP A 235 -4.34 15.75 16.70
CA TRP A 235 -3.99 15.66 18.13
C TRP A 235 -3.67 17.00 18.78
N THR A 236 -3.66 18.12 18.03
CA THR A 236 -3.42 19.47 18.57
C THR A 236 -4.67 20.35 18.58
N LYS A 237 -5.71 20.02 17.80
CA LYS A 237 -6.96 20.79 17.72
C LYS A 237 -8.15 19.92 18.11
N THR A 238 -9.19 20.58 18.63
CA THR A 238 -10.46 19.89 18.93
C THR A 238 -11.21 19.53 17.63
N PRO A 239 -12.10 18.52 17.64
CA PRO A 239 -12.92 18.18 16.47
C PRO A 239 -13.69 19.37 15.88
N GLU A 240 -14.21 20.27 16.72
CA GLU A 240 -14.98 21.44 16.28
C GLU A 240 -14.11 22.44 15.52
N ALA A 241 -12.90 22.70 16.02
CA ALA A 241 -11.98 23.62 15.36
C ALA A 241 -11.59 23.11 13.97
N ARG A 242 -11.31 21.80 13.85
CA ARG A 242 -10.98 21.17 12.57
C ARG A 242 -12.17 21.10 11.62
N GLU A 243 -13.38 20.93 12.15
CA GLU A 243 -14.61 20.99 11.36
C GLU A 243 -14.80 22.40 10.79
N VAL A 244 -14.64 23.47 11.57
CA VAL A 244 -14.69 24.86 11.05
C VAL A 244 -13.69 25.09 9.93
N GLU A 245 -12.50 24.51 10.03
CA GLU A 245 -11.45 24.57 9.01
C GLU A 245 -11.72 23.68 7.77
N GLY A 246 -12.74 22.81 7.82
CA GLY A 246 -13.14 21.97 6.69
C GLY A 246 -12.38 20.64 6.56
N PHE A 247 -11.74 20.17 7.62
CA PHE A 247 -10.93 18.93 7.59
C PHE A 247 -11.59 17.72 8.25
N THR A 248 -12.68 17.94 8.99
CA THR A 248 -13.30 16.93 9.86
C THR A 248 -14.82 16.94 9.76
N LEU A 249 -15.45 15.76 9.84
CA LEU A 249 -16.84 15.60 10.28
C LEU A 249 -16.83 15.17 11.74
N ALA A 250 -17.33 16.04 12.61
CA ALA A 250 -17.34 15.79 14.04
C ALA A 250 -18.71 15.23 14.49
N TYR A 251 -18.71 14.54 15.64
CA TYR A 251 -19.92 14.09 16.33
C TYR A 251 -20.80 13.12 15.54
N LEU A 252 -20.20 12.07 15.05
CA LEU A 252 -20.88 11.00 14.32
C LEU A 252 -21.19 9.81 15.23
N VAL A 253 -22.24 9.08 14.88
CA VAL A 253 -22.68 7.85 15.58
C VAL A 253 -22.99 6.74 14.57
N ILE A 254 -22.86 5.49 15.00
CA ILE A 254 -23.20 4.32 14.19
C ILE A 254 -24.57 3.80 14.65
N LEU A 255 -25.58 3.95 13.79
CA LEU A 255 -26.97 3.55 14.10
C LEU A 255 -27.29 2.14 13.57
N THR A 256 -26.73 1.79 12.42
CA THR A 256 -26.95 0.52 11.70
C THR A 256 -25.80 -0.46 11.96
N ASN A 257 -26.06 -1.77 11.80
CA ASN A 257 -24.99 -2.76 11.99
C ASN A 257 -24.07 -2.71 10.77
N PRO A 258 -22.75 -2.67 10.96
CA PRO A 258 -21.83 -2.77 9.83
C PRO A 258 -22.07 -4.05 9.04
N THR A 259 -21.96 -3.96 7.72
CA THR A 259 -22.11 -5.11 6.82
C THR A 259 -20.74 -5.56 6.32
N LEU A 260 -20.41 -6.83 6.51
CA LEU A 260 -19.17 -7.39 5.96
C LEU A 260 -19.33 -7.60 4.44
N GLN A 261 -18.50 -6.92 3.65
CA GLN A 261 -18.40 -7.08 2.21
C GLN A 261 -16.97 -7.48 1.83
N GLY A 262 -16.80 -8.72 1.38
CA GLY A 262 -15.47 -9.31 1.21
C GLY A 262 -14.74 -9.37 2.56
N ASN A 263 -13.62 -8.65 2.68
CA ASN A 263 -12.83 -8.55 3.91
C ASN A 263 -12.89 -7.16 4.57
N ARG A 264 -13.91 -6.36 4.26
CA ARG A 264 -14.07 -4.99 4.81
C ARG A 264 -15.48 -4.77 5.35
N TYR A 265 -15.58 -3.91 6.36
CA TYR A 265 -16.83 -3.55 7.02
C TYR A 265 -17.39 -2.26 6.45
N VAL A 266 -18.53 -2.35 5.78
CA VAL A 266 -19.30 -1.19 5.33
C VAL A 266 -20.03 -0.61 6.53
N THR A 267 -19.61 0.58 6.96
CA THR A 267 -20.10 1.25 8.16
C THR A 267 -20.67 2.61 7.79
N GLU A 268 -21.92 2.84 8.18
CA GLU A 268 -22.60 4.11 7.98
C GLU A 268 -22.54 4.95 9.26
N PHE A 269 -22.00 6.15 9.13
CA PHE A 269 -21.90 7.14 10.20
C PHE A 269 -22.96 8.21 9.99
N HIS A 270 -23.73 8.50 11.05
CA HIS A 270 -24.78 9.51 11.04
C HIS A 270 -24.38 10.69 11.92
N VAL A 271 -24.71 11.89 11.49
CA VAL A 271 -24.51 13.11 12.29
C VAL A 271 -25.42 13.09 13.52
N ASP A 272 -24.85 13.15 14.73
CA ASP A 272 -25.61 13.23 15.97
C ASP A 272 -26.08 14.66 16.25
N LYS A 273 -27.27 14.99 15.75
CA LYS A 273 -27.90 16.31 15.93
C LYS A 273 -28.31 16.62 17.37
N SER A 274 -28.27 15.65 18.28
CA SER A 274 -28.72 15.83 19.67
C SER A 274 -27.66 16.44 20.58
N ARG A 275 -26.38 16.37 20.19
CA ARG A 275 -25.26 16.83 21.02
C ARG A 275 -24.92 18.30 20.78
N PRO A 276 -24.57 19.07 21.83
CA PRO A 276 -23.93 20.37 21.65
C PRO A 276 -22.60 20.19 20.90
N GLY A 277 -22.46 20.77 19.72
CA GLY A 277 -21.33 20.53 18.81
C GLY A 277 -21.59 19.48 17.73
N GLY A 278 -22.65 18.67 17.87
CA GLY A 278 -23.21 17.80 16.85
C GLY A 278 -23.45 18.54 15.54
N SER A 279 -22.73 18.16 14.48
CA SER A 279 -22.60 18.99 13.28
C SER A 279 -23.96 19.49 12.75
N LYS A 280 -24.05 20.80 12.49
CA LYS A 280 -25.09 21.40 11.64
C LYS A 280 -24.71 21.34 10.16
N ARG A 281 -23.55 20.75 9.83
CA ARG A 281 -22.98 20.76 8.49
C ARG A 281 -23.50 19.58 7.69
N ASP A 282 -23.92 19.89 6.48
CA ASP A 282 -24.25 18.91 5.46
C ASP A 282 -22.96 18.18 5.03
N CYS A 283 -22.93 16.85 5.11
CA CYS A 283 -21.75 16.07 4.73
C CYS A 283 -21.34 16.28 3.26
N LEU A 284 -22.28 16.63 2.37
CA LEU A 284 -22.01 16.98 0.98
C LEU A 284 -21.17 18.26 0.85
N THR A 285 -21.21 19.13 1.85
CA THR A 285 -20.45 20.40 1.87
C THR A 285 -19.19 20.33 2.71
N ALA A 286 -18.86 19.15 3.24
CA ALA A 286 -17.73 18.95 4.13
C ALA A 286 -16.39 18.70 3.40
N GLY A 287 -16.39 18.74 2.06
CA GLY A 287 -15.16 18.68 1.25
C GLY A 287 -14.59 17.27 1.03
N PHE A 288 -15.40 16.24 1.30
CA PHE A 288 -15.07 14.85 1.01
C PHE A 288 -15.59 14.41 -0.37
N SER A 289 -14.86 13.51 -1.00
CA SER A 289 -15.20 12.90 -2.28
C SER A 289 -15.26 11.37 -2.18
N LEU A 290 -15.98 10.74 -3.12
CA LEU A 290 -16.03 9.29 -3.22
C LEU A 290 -14.62 8.73 -3.38
N GLY A 291 -14.30 7.73 -2.56
CA GLY A 291 -13.01 7.10 -2.53
C GLY A 291 -11.99 7.75 -1.59
N ASP A 292 -12.20 8.96 -1.07
CA ASP A 292 -11.25 9.61 -0.15
C ASP A 292 -10.87 8.67 1.00
N TYR A 293 -9.60 8.67 1.38
CA TYR A 293 -9.09 7.86 2.48
C TYR A 293 -9.17 8.66 3.78
N LEU A 294 -9.96 8.16 4.72
CA LEU A 294 -10.29 8.85 5.95
C LEU A 294 -9.83 8.07 7.18
N ILE A 295 -9.53 8.81 8.24
CA ILE A 295 -9.26 8.30 9.57
C ILE A 295 -10.52 8.46 10.42
N VAL A 296 -10.92 7.39 11.10
CA VAL A 296 -11.98 7.41 12.09
C VAL A 296 -11.36 7.43 13.48
N SER A 297 -11.70 8.44 14.27
CA SER A 297 -11.31 8.59 15.67
C SER A 297 -12.54 8.53 16.57
N THR A 298 -12.36 8.12 17.82
CA THR A 298 -13.34 8.38 18.89
C THR A 298 -12.95 9.67 19.63
N SER A 299 -13.76 10.10 20.59
CA SER A 299 -13.37 11.22 21.47
C SER A 299 -12.19 10.89 22.41
N GLN A 300 -11.84 9.62 22.60
CA GLN A 300 -10.76 9.19 23.50
C GLN A 300 -9.53 8.63 22.78
N LYS A 301 -9.74 7.99 21.64
CA LYS A 301 -8.71 7.32 20.84
C LYS A 301 -8.72 7.84 19.42
N ILE A 302 -7.57 8.32 18.96
CA ILE A 302 -7.37 8.72 17.57
C ILE A 302 -7.13 7.49 16.68
N ALA A 303 -7.57 7.56 15.43
CA ALA A 303 -7.31 6.54 14.40
C ALA A 303 -7.69 5.10 14.79
N VAL A 304 -8.86 4.91 15.39
CA VAL A 304 -9.39 3.58 15.75
C VAL A 304 -9.65 2.70 14.53
N ALA A 305 -9.94 3.30 13.37
CA ALA A 305 -10.01 2.62 12.08
C ALA A 305 -9.65 3.58 10.94
N THR A 306 -9.31 3.01 9.79
CA THR A 306 -9.13 3.74 8.55
C THR A 306 -9.91 3.10 7.40
N GLY A 307 -10.29 3.89 6.40
CA GLY A 307 -11.06 3.39 5.27
C GLY A 307 -11.36 4.41 4.20
N THR A 308 -12.12 3.98 3.19
CA THR A 308 -12.46 4.80 2.03
C THR A 308 -13.93 5.17 1.98
N VAL A 309 -14.24 6.36 1.46
CA VAL A 309 -15.63 6.80 1.26
C VAL A 309 -16.31 5.98 0.16
N LEU A 310 -17.47 5.42 0.47
CA LEU A 310 -18.34 4.68 -0.46
C LEU A 310 -19.53 5.52 -0.93
N SER A 311 -20.14 6.28 -0.04
CA SER A 311 -21.23 7.22 -0.35
C SER A 311 -21.23 8.36 0.66
N ILE A 312 -21.80 9.50 0.23
CA ILE A 312 -22.01 10.68 1.07
C ILE A 312 -23.46 11.12 0.84
N ASP A 313 -24.19 11.24 1.93
CA ASP A 313 -25.56 11.76 2.00
C ASP A 313 -25.58 12.99 2.91
N PRO A 314 -26.63 13.84 2.90
CA PRO A 314 -26.60 15.09 3.65
C PRO A 314 -26.32 14.97 5.17
N TRP A 315 -26.69 13.84 5.76
CA TRP A 315 -26.57 13.59 7.21
C TRP A 315 -25.88 12.27 7.56
N SER A 316 -25.34 11.58 6.55
CA SER A 316 -24.58 10.36 6.77
C SER A 316 -23.44 10.21 5.76
N ILE A 317 -22.42 9.47 6.18
CA ILE A 317 -21.29 9.11 5.34
C ILE A 317 -21.01 7.62 5.51
N CYS A 318 -20.88 6.90 4.40
CA CYS A 318 -20.64 5.47 4.41
C CYS A 318 -19.18 5.17 4.07
N LEU A 319 -18.49 4.43 4.94
CA LEU A 319 -17.09 4.07 4.78
C LEU A 319 -16.88 2.56 4.66
N SER A 320 -15.90 2.15 3.85
CA SER A 320 -15.35 0.80 3.83
C SER A 320 -14.17 0.70 4.81
N LEU A 321 -14.42 0.20 6.01
CA LEU A 321 -13.44 0.11 7.09
C LEU A 321 -12.78 -1.27 7.15
N GLU A 322 -11.58 -1.30 7.71
CA GLU A 322 -10.83 -2.55 7.95
C GLU A 322 -11.33 -3.36 9.16
N ARG A 323 -12.23 -2.81 9.98
CA ARG A 323 -12.74 -3.45 11.21
C ARG A 323 -14.13 -2.99 11.61
N ASP A 324 -14.83 -3.79 12.41
CA ASP A 324 -16.14 -3.47 13.00
C ASP A 324 -15.98 -2.57 14.23
N LEU A 325 -16.28 -1.28 14.07
CA LEU A 325 -16.24 -0.33 15.18
C LEU A 325 -17.45 -0.45 16.12
N ARG A 326 -18.59 -0.96 15.66
CA ARG A 326 -19.80 -1.01 16.49
C ARG A 326 -19.66 -2.03 17.62
N ALA A 327 -18.95 -3.13 17.38
CA ALA A 327 -18.71 -4.17 18.40
C ALA A 327 -18.00 -3.64 19.64
N LEU A 328 -17.04 -2.72 19.46
CA LEU A 328 -16.15 -2.22 20.52
C LEU A 328 -16.55 -0.82 21.03
N TYR A 329 -17.12 0.00 20.15
CA TYR A 329 -17.33 1.44 20.39
C TYR A 329 -18.80 1.85 20.23
N ARG A 330 -19.76 0.95 20.51
CA ARG A 330 -21.21 1.17 20.33
C ARG A 330 -21.74 2.49 20.92
N HIS A 331 -21.15 2.97 22.02
CA HIS A 331 -21.62 4.15 22.75
C HIS A 331 -20.70 5.37 22.59
N GLU A 332 -19.65 5.24 21.78
CA GLU A 332 -18.72 6.33 21.52
C GLU A 332 -19.26 7.29 20.47
N VAL A 333 -18.65 8.47 20.46
CA VAL A 333 -18.80 9.47 19.41
C VAL A 333 -17.59 9.39 18.51
N PHE A 334 -17.84 9.44 17.21
CA PHE A 334 -16.80 9.36 16.19
C PHE A 334 -16.54 10.72 15.53
N HIS A 335 -15.31 10.91 15.10
CA HIS A 335 -14.86 12.05 14.31
C HIS A 335 -14.08 11.51 13.13
N ILE A 336 -14.39 11.98 11.92
CA ILE A 336 -13.79 11.50 10.68
C ILE A 336 -12.95 12.60 10.07
N ASP A 337 -11.70 12.29 9.79
CA ASP A 337 -10.69 13.21 9.28
C ASP A 337 -10.19 12.79 7.91
N ARG A 338 -9.95 13.78 7.05
CA ARG A 338 -9.20 13.56 5.82
C ARG A 338 -7.77 13.16 6.15
N PHE A 339 -7.29 12.09 5.55
CA PHE A 339 -5.91 11.66 5.67
C PHE A 339 -5.25 11.58 4.31
N GLU A 340 -4.19 12.34 4.12
CA GLU A 340 -3.43 12.31 2.89
C GLU A 340 -2.48 11.12 2.92
N SER A 341 -2.74 10.18 2.03
CA SER A 341 -2.01 8.93 2.00
C SER A 341 -0.66 9.12 1.33
N LYS A 342 0.42 8.68 1.99
CA LYS A 342 1.78 8.67 1.42
C LYS A 342 1.97 7.68 0.27
N MET A 343 0.91 7.00 -0.16
CA MET A 343 0.96 5.95 -1.17
C MET A 343 1.51 6.43 -2.51
N SER A 344 1.23 7.67 -2.94
CA SER A 344 1.82 8.22 -4.17
C SER A 344 3.35 8.28 -4.10
N MET A 345 3.89 8.87 -3.02
CA MET A 345 5.33 8.93 -2.78
C MET A 345 5.95 7.52 -2.70
N THR A 346 5.38 6.64 -1.87
CA THR A 346 5.87 5.27 -1.73
C THR A 346 5.88 4.50 -3.05
N PHE A 347 4.82 4.65 -3.85
CA PHE A 347 4.71 4.05 -5.17
C PHE A 347 5.81 4.56 -6.12
N ASN A 348 6.02 5.88 -6.18
CA ASN A 348 7.06 6.49 -7.01
C ASN A 348 8.46 6.04 -6.60
N LEU A 349 8.77 6.04 -5.30
CA LEU A 349 10.07 5.58 -4.80
C LEU A 349 10.29 4.08 -5.04
N THR A 350 9.23 3.27 -4.95
CA THR A 350 9.31 1.82 -5.23
C THR A 350 9.67 1.59 -6.70
N ASN A 351 9.03 2.31 -7.64
CA ASN A 351 9.35 2.19 -9.07
C ASN A 351 10.79 2.66 -9.38
N LEU A 352 11.27 3.70 -8.70
CA LEU A 352 12.66 4.16 -8.82
C LEU A 352 13.64 3.11 -8.26
N GLY A 353 13.30 2.46 -7.16
CA GLY A 353 14.07 1.34 -6.61
C GLY A 353 14.12 0.15 -7.57
N ALA A 354 12.98 -0.23 -8.17
CA ALA A 354 12.89 -1.33 -9.13
C ALA A 354 13.73 -1.10 -10.40
N MET A 355 13.86 0.17 -10.84
CA MET A 355 14.74 0.55 -11.95
C MET A 355 16.21 0.20 -11.70
N LEU A 356 16.65 0.14 -10.44
CA LEU A 356 18.02 -0.23 -10.08
C LEU A 356 18.26 -1.74 -10.05
N GLU A 357 17.24 -2.57 -10.18
CA GLU A 357 17.40 -4.02 -10.16
C GLU A 357 18.27 -4.53 -11.31
N ASN A 358 18.99 -5.61 -11.06
CA ASN A 358 19.81 -6.29 -12.07
C ASN A 358 18.97 -7.31 -12.84
N THR A 359 18.03 -6.81 -13.63
CA THR A 359 17.19 -7.62 -14.53
C THR A 359 17.36 -7.13 -15.96
N GLU A 360 17.15 -8.01 -16.94
CA GLU A 360 17.18 -7.62 -18.37
C GLU A 360 16.20 -6.48 -18.66
N ARG A 361 15.01 -6.54 -18.04
CA ARG A 361 13.98 -5.52 -18.21
C ARG A 361 14.39 -4.17 -17.62
N SER A 362 14.91 -4.13 -16.39
CA SER A 362 15.39 -2.87 -15.80
C SER A 362 16.57 -2.31 -16.60
N ASN A 363 17.47 -3.15 -17.11
CA ASN A 363 18.57 -2.72 -17.99
C ASN A 363 18.04 -2.10 -19.29
N GLU A 364 17.05 -2.70 -19.93
CA GLU A 364 16.39 -2.16 -21.12
C GLU A 364 15.72 -0.82 -20.84
N LEU A 365 14.98 -0.71 -19.73
CA LEU A 365 14.35 0.54 -19.32
C LEU A 365 15.37 1.64 -19.04
N ARG A 366 16.50 1.33 -18.38
CA ARG A 366 17.59 2.30 -18.16
C ARG A 366 18.21 2.75 -19.48
N ARG A 367 18.48 1.83 -20.40
CA ARG A 367 18.97 2.13 -21.76
C ARG A 367 18.04 3.10 -22.52
N LEU A 368 16.73 2.88 -22.46
CA LEU A 368 15.75 3.69 -23.19
C LEU A 368 15.44 5.03 -22.49
N ILE A 369 15.39 5.05 -21.16
CA ILE A 369 14.89 6.21 -20.39
C ILE A 369 16.04 7.07 -19.85
N VAL A 370 17.07 6.43 -19.27
CA VAL A 370 18.20 7.12 -18.64
C VAL A 370 19.22 7.51 -19.70
N GLU A 371 19.67 6.56 -20.51
CA GLU A 371 20.64 6.80 -21.59
C GLU A 371 20.00 7.40 -22.84
N LYS A 372 18.67 7.37 -22.94
CA LYS A 372 17.88 7.93 -24.06
C LYS A 372 18.27 7.34 -25.42
N ILE A 373 18.63 6.06 -25.44
CA ILE A 373 18.95 5.39 -26.70
C ILE A 373 17.65 5.22 -27.52
N PRO A 374 17.62 5.64 -28.81
CA PRO A 374 16.43 5.52 -29.63
C PRO A 374 15.91 4.09 -29.76
N PRO A 375 14.59 3.90 -29.85
CA PRO A 375 14.02 2.57 -29.92
C PRO A 375 14.36 1.88 -31.25
N LYS A 376 14.59 0.56 -31.19
CA LYS A 376 14.80 -0.30 -32.35
C LYS A 376 13.46 -0.62 -33.02
N GLY A 377 13.42 -0.51 -34.34
CA GLY A 377 12.30 -0.95 -35.17
C GLY A 377 12.59 -2.31 -35.82
N SER A 378 11.54 -3.09 -36.10
CA SER A 378 11.66 -4.27 -36.94
C SER A 378 11.91 -3.88 -38.40
N PRO A 379 12.89 -4.49 -39.10
CA PRO A 379 13.13 -4.25 -40.53
C PRO A 379 12.11 -4.92 -41.45
N GLU A 380 11.29 -5.86 -40.96
CA GLU A 380 10.33 -6.61 -41.77
C GLU A 380 9.00 -5.88 -41.92
N VAL A 381 8.73 -5.28 -43.09
CA VAL A 381 7.43 -4.65 -43.38
C VAL A 381 6.38 -5.72 -43.68
N GLN A 382 5.53 -6.06 -42.70
CA GLN A 382 4.38 -6.93 -42.94
C GLN A 382 3.21 -6.11 -43.51
N ARG A 383 2.56 -6.63 -44.58
CA ARG A 383 1.28 -6.08 -45.04
C ARG A 383 0.19 -6.50 -44.06
N ILE A 384 -0.38 -5.52 -43.38
CA ILE A 384 -1.42 -5.78 -42.37
C ILE A 384 -2.78 -5.49 -42.98
N THR A 385 -3.67 -6.49 -42.96
CA THR A 385 -5.08 -6.32 -43.32
C THR A 385 -5.93 -6.77 -42.14
N HIS A 386 -6.75 -5.86 -41.62
CA HIS A 386 -7.62 -6.14 -40.49
C HIS A 386 -8.86 -5.24 -40.55
N GLU A 387 -10.04 -5.78 -40.24
CA GLU A 387 -11.31 -5.05 -40.33
C GLU A 387 -11.37 -3.81 -39.44
N ALA A 388 -10.61 -3.77 -38.34
CA ALA A 388 -10.54 -2.60 -37.46
C ALA A 388 -9.89 -1.39 -38.12
N PHE A 389 -9.26 -1.57 -39.29
CA PHE A 389 -8.51 -0.52 -39.98
C PHE A 389 -9.26 0.09 -41.16
N TRP A 390 -10.43 -0.43 -41.53
CA TRP A 390 -11.13 -0.02 -42.76
C TRP A 390 -11.66 1.42 -42.76
N ASN A 391 -11.83 2.05 -41.60
CA ASN A 391 -12.39 3.39 -41.45
C ASN A 391 -11.39 4.42 -40.90
N LEU A 392 -10.08 4.10 -40.93
CA LEU A 392 -9.04 4.97 -40.40
C LEU A 392 -8.45 5.86 -41.50
N ASN A 393 -8.06 7.07 -41.13
CA ASN A 393 -7.35 7.96 -42.06
C ASN A 393 -5.87 7.52 -42.22
N ASP A 394 -5.16 8.14 -43.17
CA ASP A 394 -3.79 7.78 -43.50
C ASP A 394 -2.82 7.90 -42.31
N ASP A 395 -2.97 8.94 -41.47
CA ASP A 395 -2.13 9.15 -40.28
C ASP A 395 -2.37 8.08 -39.20
N GLN A 396 -3.64 7.70 -38.99
CA GLN A 396 -4.03 6.65 -38.06
C GLN A 396 -3.54 5.28 -38.56
N MET A 397 -3.60 5.05 -39.86
CA MET A 397 -3.08 3.83 -40.49
C MET A 397 -1.55 3.75 -40.37
N ASP A 398 -0.84 4.85 -40.59
CA ASP A 398 0.61 4.94 -40.38
C ASP A 398 0.99 4.63 -38.91
N ALA A 399 0.24 5.18 -37.95
CA ALA A 399 0.43 4.86 -36.53
C ALA A 399 0.26 3.35 -36.24
N ILE A 400 -0.75 2.72 -36.84
CA ILE A 400 -0.95 1.26 -36.70
C ILE A 400 0.21 0.49 -37.31
N VAL A 401 0.61 0.82 -38.54
CA VAL A 401 1.73 0.14 -39.21
C VAL A 401 2.97 0.25 -38.33
N LYS A 402 3.32 1.45 -37.86
CA LYS A 402 4.45 1.65 -36.95
C LYS A 402 4.31 0.85 -35.66
N SER A 403 3.10 0.72 -35.09
CA SER A 403 2.87 -0.03 -33.84
C SER A 403 3.12 -1.52 -34.00
N VAL A 404 2.85 -2.09 -35.18
CA VAL A 404 3.08 -3.51 -35.46
C VAL A 404 4.57 -3.83 -35.64
N HIS A 405 5.35 -2.87 -36.12
CA HIS A 405 6.80 -3.01 -36.32
C HIS A 405 7.62 -2.62 -35.09
N LEU A 406 6.95 -2.25 -34.00
CA LEU A 406 7.58 -1.80 -32.78
C LEU A 406 8.18 -2.98 -31.99
N GLN A 407 9.43 -2.83 -31.53
CA GLN A 407 10.06 -3.78 -30.61
C GLN A 407 10.12 -3.26 -29.16
N GLU A 408 10.31 -1.95 -28.98
CA GLU A 408 10.55 -1.34 -27.67
C GLU A 408 9.36 -0.42 -27.27
N TYR A 409 9.33 0.86 -27.66
CA TYR A 409 8.21 1.77 -27.36
C TYR A 409 7.86 2.74 -28.52
N MET A 410 6.59 3.16 -28.58
CA MET A 410 6.08 4.17 -29.50
C MET A 410 5.45 5.31 -28.73
N LEU A 411 5.65 6.54 -29.21
CA LEU A 411 4.88 7.70 -28.77
C LEU A 411 3.82 8.02 -29.82
N LEU A 412 2.56 7.97 -29.41
CA LEU A 412 1.42 8.36 -30.24
C LEU A 412 0.92 9.74 -29.82
N GLU A 413 1.31 10.76 -30.58
CA GLU A 413 0.82 12.11 -30.41
C GLU A 413 -0.56 12.26 -31.06
N GLY A 414 -1.55 12.68 -30.28
CA GLY A 414 -2.91 12.91 -30.76
C GLY A 414 -3.40 14.29 -30.35
N LEU A 415 -3.56 15.20 -31.30
CA LEU A 415 -4.19 16.50 -31.06
C LEU A 415 -5.68 16.32 -30.68
N PRO A 416 -6.29 17.28 -29.99
CA PRO A 416 -7.70 17.20 -29.63
C PRO A 416 -8.59 16.92 -30.85
N GLY A 417 -9.40 15.86 -30.78
CA GLY A 417 -10.33 15.48 -31.84
C GLY A 417 -9.77 14.63 -32.98
N THR A 418 -8.48 14.27 -33.00
CA THR A 418 -7.88 13.46 -34.09
C THR A 418 -8.19 11.96 -34.03
N GLY A 419 -9.05 11.54 -33.10
CA GLY A 419 -9.43 10.14 -32.94
C GLY A 419 -8.34 9.25 -32.35
N LYS A 420 -7.40 9.80 -31.55
CA LYS A 420 -6.34 9.04 -30.86
C LYS A 420 -6.86 7.76 -30.20
N THR A 421 -7.93 7.86 -29.41
CA THR A 421 -8.52 6.70 -28.73
C THR A 421 -9.04 5.65 -29.72
N GLU A 422 -9.60 6.08 -30.86
CA GLU A 422 -10.07 5.16 -31.92
C GLU A 422 -8.88 4.40 -32.55
N THR A 423 -7.78 5.10 -32.82
CA THR A 423 -6.53 4.48 -33.27
C THR A 423 -6.02 3.45 -32.28
N ILE A 424 -5.98 3.80 -30.99
CA ILE A 424 -5.50 2.89 -29.94
C ILE A 424 -6.43 1.68 -29.81
N ILE A 425 -7.76 1.86 -29.88
CA ILE A 425 -8.72 0.74 -29.90
C ILE A 425 -8.45 -0.19 -31.08
N ALA A 426 -8.19 0.34 -32.27
CA ALA A 426 -7.87 -0.46 -33.44
C ALA A 426 -6.58 -1.27 -33.24
N ILE A 427 -5.53 -0.65 -32.64
CA ILE A 427 -4.28 -1.32 -32.26
C ILE A 427 -4.54 -2.46 -31.27
N VAL A 428 -5.32 -2.20 -30.21
CA VAL A 428 -5.67 -3.20 -29.19
C VAL A 428 -6.41 -4.38 -29.81
N ARG A 429 -7.43 -4.11 -30.64
CA ARG A 429 -8.21 -5.15 -31.32
C ARG A 429 -7.33 -6.01 -32.22
N TYR A 430 -6.39 -5.39 -32.93
CA TYR A 430 -5.44 -6.11 -33.77
C TYR A 430 -4.56 -7.06 -32.94
N PHE A 431 -3.89 -6.55 -31.90
CA PHE A 431 -3.01 -7.38 -31.08
C PHE A 431 -3.76 -8.47 -30.32
N HIS A 432 -4.97 -8.18 -29.83
CA HIS A 432 -5.83 -9.18 -29.22
C HIS A 432 -6.17 -10.32 -30.20
N ARG A 433 -6.48 -10.01 -31.47
CA ARG A 433 -6.71 -11.02 -32.51
C ARG A 433 -5.47 -11.85 -32.84
N GLN A 434 -4.27 -11.31 -32.63
CA GLN A 434 -3.01 -12.06 -32.73
C GLN A 434 -2.73 -12.93 -31.49
N GLY A 435 -3.65 -12.99 -30.52
CA GLY A 435 -3.47 -13.73 -29.27
C GLY A 435 -2.54 -13.04 -28.28
N LYS A 436 -2.15 -11.78 -28.53
CA LYS A 436 -1.31 -11.02 -27.61
C LYS A 436 -2.12 -10.47 -26.44
N SER A 437 -1.46 -10.40 -25.29
CA SER A 437 -1.98 -9.81 -24.07
C SER A 437 -1.73 -8.31 -24.03
N VAL A 438 -2.69 -7.54 -23.52
CA VAL A 438 -2.62 -6.07 -23.49
C VAL A 438 -2.97 -5.52 -22.12
N LEU A 439 -2.06 -4.72 -21.55
CA LEU A 439 -2.30 -3.90 -20.38
C LEU A 439 -2.71 -2.50 -20.81
N ILE A 440 -3.87 -2.03 -20.35
CA ILE A 440 -4.37 -0.68 -20.59
C ILE A 440 -4.32 0.08 -19.28
N THR A 441 -3.73 1.26 -19.31
CA THR A 441 -3.56 2.06 -18.11
C THR A 441 -3.64 3.56 -18.37
N SER A 442 -3.94 4.29 -17.30
CA SER A 442 -3.97 5.75 -17.28
C SER A 442 -3.90 6.28 -15.85
N HIS A 443 -3.73 7.60 -15.71
CA HIS A 443 -3.72 8.27 -14.40
C HIS A 443 -5.07 8.12 -13.68
N THR A 444 -6.18 8.25 -14.41
CA THR A 444 -7.53 8.34 -13.80
C THR A 444 -8.38 7.10 -14.06
N ASN A 445 -9.27 6.77 -13.13
CA ASN A 445 -10.26 5.71 -13.35
C ASN A 445 -11.14 6.04 -14.55
N ALA A 446 -11.55 7.31 -14.71
CA ALA A 446 -12.38 7.76 -15.80
C ALA A 446 -11.74 7.53 -17.19
N ALA A 447 -10.44 7.79 -17.36
CA ALA A 447 -9.75 7.54 -18.61
C ALA A 447 -9.70 6.05 -18.96
N VAL A 448 -9.35 5.19 -17.99
CA VAL A 448 -9.37 3.73 -18.17
C VAL A 448 -10.77 3.24 -18.51
N ASP A 449 -11.77 3.71 -17.78
CA ASP A 449 -13.16 3.29 -17.96
C ASP A 449 -13.69 3.72 -19.34
N ASN A 450 -13.46 4.97 -19.73
CA ASN A 450 -13.83 5.50 -21.05
C ASN A 450 -13.17 4.70 -22.19
N PHE A 451 -11.94 4.23 -22.00
CA PHE A 451 -11.26 3.38 -22.96
C PHE A 451 -11.93 2.01 -23.07
N LEU A 452 -12.12 1.31 -21.94
CA LEU A 452 -12.70 -0.04 -21.92
C LEU A 452 -14.17 -0.05 -22.38
N GLU A 453 -14.94 0.99 -22.06
CA GLU A 453 -16.33 1.11 -22.55
C GLU A 453 -16.41 1.08 -24.07
N ARG A 454 -15.40 1.63 -24.77
CA ARG A 454 -15.34 1.60 -26.23
C ARG A 454 -14.90 0.26 -26.79
N LEU A 455 -14.36 -0.65 -25.98
CA LEU A 455 -14.08 -2.03 -26.38
C LEU A 455 -15.34 -2.93 -26.33
N ILE A 456 -16.35 -2.57 -25.53
CA ILE A 456 -17.58 -3.37 -25.35
C ILE A 456 -18.27 -3.72 -26.68
N PRO A 457 -18.49 -2.79 -27.64
CA PRO A 457 -19.18 -3.11 -28.89
C PRO A 457 -18.47 -4.15 -29.77
N PHE A 458 -17.20 -4.44 -29.51
CA PHE A 458 -16.39 -5.38 -30.28
C PHE A 458 -16.31 -6.78 -29.66
N ASP A 459 -17.04 -7.03 -28.57
CA ASP A 459 -17.09 -8.32 -27.85
C ASP A 459 -15.69 -8.84 -27.46
N VAL A 460 -14.79 -7.93 -27.10
CA VAL A 460 -13.42 -8.26 -26.69
C VAL A 460 -13.42 -8.53 -25.18
N PRO A 461 -12.99 -9.72 -24.72
CA PRO A 461 -12.93 -10.02 -23.29
C PRO A 461 -11.82 -9.24 -22.59
N PHE A 462 -12.19 -8.44 -21.58
CA PHE A 462 -11.25 -7.70 -20.75
C PHE A 462 -11.63 -7.77 -19.26
N MET A 463 -10.65 -7.49 -18.40
CA MET A 463 -10.83 -7.36 -16.95
C MET A 463 -10.47 -5.95 -16.49
N ARG A 464 -11.31 -5.35 -15.64
CA ARG A 464 -11.07 -4.05 -15.00
C ARG A 464 -10.66 -4.23 -13.54
N LEU A 465 -9.45 -3.83 -13.19
CA LEU A 465 -8.90 -3.92 -11.84
C LEU A 465 -9.08 -2.62 -11.05
N GLY A 466 -9.66 -2.66 -9.86
CA GLY A 466 -9.78 -1.49 -8.99
C GLY A 466 -11.02 -1.53 -8.12
N SER A 467 -11.16 -0.50 -7.27
CA SER A 467 -12.34 -0.39 -6.40
C SER A 467 -13.60 -0.18 -7.22
N VAL A 468 -14.58 -1.07 -7.07
CA VAL A 468 -15.89 -1.02 -7.77
C VAL A 468 -16.59 0.33 -7.57
N SER A 469 -16.42 0.96 -6.39
CA SER A 469 -16.98 2.29 -6.09
C SER A 469 -16.43 3.43 -6.95
N ARG A 470 -15.27 3.23 -7.60
CA ARG A 470 -14.63 4.24 -8.47
C ARG A 470 -14.69 3.86 -9.96
N ILE A 471 -15.33 2.73 -10.29
CA ILE A 471 -15.44 2.21 -11.65
C ILE A 471 -16.84 2.51 -12.18
N SER A 472 -16.92 2.93 -13.44
CA SER A 472 -18.17 3.15 -14.17
C SER A 472 -19.13 1.97 -14.02
N PRO A 473 -20.42 2.22 -13.70
CA PRO A 473 -21.43 1.16 -13.57
C PRO A 473 -21.53 0.24 -14.78
N LYS A 474 -21.27 0.75 -15.99
CA LYS A 474 -21.29 -0.07 -17.22
C LYS A 474 -20.21 -1.15 -17.24
N LEU A 475 -19.16 -0.97 -16.45
CA LEU A 475 -18.02 -1.90 -16.39
C LEU A 475 -18.10 -2.86 -15.19
N HIS A 476 -19.13 -2.79 -14.34
CA HIS A 476 -19.23 -3.64 -13.14
C HIS A 476 -19.15 -5.14 -13.45
N HIS A 477 -19.71 -5.56 -14.59
CA HIS A 477 -19.65 -6.95 -15.08
C HIS A 477 -18.26 -7.41 -15.57
N TYR A 478 -17.33 -6.48 -15.74
CA TYR A 478 -15.96 -6.75 -16.18
C TYR A 478 -14.95 -6.57 -15.04
N THR A 479 -15.40 -6.22 -13.83
CA THR A 479 -14.51 -6.05 -12.69
C THR A 479 -13.97 -7.39 -12.20
N GLU A 480 -12.75 -7.40 -11.66
CA GLU A 480 -12.21 -8.57 -10.96
C GLU A 480 -13.23 -9.16 -9.99
N SER A 481 -13.77 -8.34 -9.09
CA SER A 481 -14.70 -8.79 -8.04
C SER A 481 -15.94 -9.52 -8.60
N PHE A 482 -16.40 -9.15 -9.80
CA PHE A 482 -17.52 -9.82 -10.44
C PHE A 482 -17.09 -11.10 -11.15
N LEU A 483 -15.93 -11.10 -11.81
CA LEU A 483 -15.39 -12.22 -12.57
C LEU A 483 -14.88 -13.35 -11.66
N THR A 484 -14.43 -13.02 -10.44
CA THR A 484 -13.91 -13.99 -9.46
C THR A 484 -14.92 -14.38 -8.38
N ARG A 485 -16.17 -13.87 -8.43
CA ARG A 485 -17.17 -14.06 -7.36
C ARG A 485 -17.54 -15.53 -7.10
N GLU A 486 -17.38 -16.39 -8.11
CA GLU A 486 -17.70 -17.83 -8.05
C GLU A 486 -16.43 -18.69 -7.88
N CYS A 487 -15.25 -18.06 -7.87
CA CYS A 487 -13.98 -18.76 -7.67
C CYS A 487 -13.86 -19.21 -6.20
N SER A 488 -13.54 -20.48 -6.01
CA SER A 488 -13.42 -21.09 -4.68
C SER A 488 -12.02 -21.63 -4.40
N THR A 489 -11.20 -21.77 -5.45
CA THR A 489 -9.83 -22.27 -5.41
C THR A 489 -8.87 -21.30 -6.10
N VAL A 490 -7.57 -21.48 -5.86
CA VAL A 490 -6.52 -20.74 -6.57
C VAL A 490 -6.55 -21.04 -8.06
N ASP A 491 -6.80 -22.30 -8.44
CA ASP A 491 -6.93 -22.71 -9.84
C ASP A 491 -8.10 -21.99 -10.54
N ASP A 492 -9.24 -21.81 -9.85
CA ASP A 492 -10.37 -21.03 -10.39
C ASP A 492 -9.99 -19.57 -10.64
N LEU A 493 -9.18 -18.99 -9.75
CA LEU A 493 -8.69 -17.61 -9.89
C LEU A 493 -7.72 -17.47 -11.06
N ASP A 494 -6.78 -18.41 -11.22
CA ASP A 494 -5.86 -18.43 -12.35
C ASP A 494 -6.65 -18.53 -13.67
N VAL A 495 -7.63 -19.43 -13.75
CA VAL A 495 -8.50 -19.54 -14.93
C VAL A 495 -9.23 -18.22 -15.21
N ALA A 496 -9.80 -17.58 -14.19
CA ALA A 496 -10.49 -16.30 -14.35
C ALA A 496 -9.55 -15.17 -14.82
N PHE A 497 -8.34 -15.11 -14.28
CA PHE A 497 -7.35 -14.08 -14.63
C PHE A 497 -6.77 -14.27 -16.04
N TYR A 498 -6.47 -15.50 -16.45
CA TYR A 498 -5.91 -15.79 -17.77
C TYR A 498 -6.97 -15.84 -18.88
N ARG A 499 -8.26 -15.91 -18.55
CA ARG A 499 -9.36 -15.83 -19.53
C ARG A 499 -9.39 -14.49 -20.27
N CYS A 500 -8.95 -13.42 -19.63
CA CYS A 500 -8.93 -12.09 -20.22
C CYS A 500 -7.53 -11.78 -20.78
N GLY A 501 -7.44 -11.68 -22.12
CA GLY A 501 -6.22 -11.22 -22.80
C GLY A 501 -5.93 -9.74 -22.54
N ILE A 502 -6.94 -8.97 -22.13
CA ILE A 502 -6.84 -7.53 -21.89
C ILE A 502 -7.13 -7.23 -20.42
N VAL A 503 -6.29 -6.40 -19.80
CA VAL A 503 -6.48 -5.92 -18.43
C VAL A 503 -6.40 -4.41 -18.39
N GLY A 504 -7.39 -3.76 -17.78
CA GLY A 504 -7.43 -2.32 -17.56
C GLY A 504 -7.26 -1.96 -16.09
N VAL A 505 -6.31 -1.09 -15.79
CA VAL A 505 -5.98 -0.67 -14.41
C VAL A 505 -5.50 0.79 -14.42
N THR A 506 -5.57 1.52 -13.31
CA THR A 506 -4.86 2.81 -13.22
C THR A 506 -3.37 2.58 -12.97
N CYS A 507 -2.50 3.56 -13.28
CA CYS A 507 -1.06 3.40 -13.02
C CYS A 507 -0.77 3.06 -11.56
N MET A 508 -1.44 3.73 -10.62
CA MET A 508 -1.32 3.45 -9.18
C MET A 508 -1.83 2.05 -8.77
N GLY A 509 -2.68 1.43 -9.59
CA GLY A 509 -3.16 0.07 -9.37
C GLY A 509 -2.21 -1.01 -9.89
N CYS A 510 -1.05 -0.66 -10.44
CA CYS A 510 -0.12 -1.64 -11.03
C CYS A 510 0.53 -2.60 -10.01
N ASN A 511 0.42 -2.31 -8.71
CA ASN A 511 0.83 -3.22 -7.63
C ASN A 511 -0.16 -4.38 -7.40
N HIS A 512 -1.15 -4.54 -8.27
CA HIS A 512 -2.10 -5.65 -8.16
C HIS A 512 -1.39 -7.01 -8.28
N PRO A 513 -1.70 -8.02 -7.45
CA PRO A 513 -1.03 -9.32 -7.48
C PRO A 513 -0.98 -9.98 -8.86
N LEU A 514 -2.05 -9.83 -9.65
CA LEU A 514 -2.11 -10.29 -11.04
C LEU A 514 -0.94 -9.75 -11.88
N LEU A 515 -0.62 -8.47 -11.74
CA LEU A 515 0.37 -7.79 -12.58
C LEU A 515 1.80 -8.11 -12.13
N ILE A 516 1.98 -8.49 -10.86
CA ILE A 516 3.26 -9.00 -10.35
C ILE A 516 3.60 -10.38 -10.95
N GLN A 517 2.58 -11.19 -11.24
CA GLN A 517 2.75 -12.56 -11.72
C GLN A 517 2.64 -12.71 -13.24
N ARG A 518 2.08 -11.71 -13.93
CA ARG A 518 1.76 -11.77 -15.35
C ARG A 518 2.43 -10.63 -16.10
N GLN A 519 3.23 -10.99 -17.10
CA GLN A 519 3.73 -10.06 -18.09
C GLN A 519 2.73 -9.90 -19.24
N PHE A 520 2.76 -8.72 -19.86
CA PHE A 520 1.91 -8.39 -21.01
C PHE A 520 2.78 -8.11 -22.23
N ASP A 521 2.31 -8.54 -23.40
CA ASP A 521 3.02 -8.31 -24.66
C ASP A 521 2.99 -6.83 -25.09
N LEU A 522 1.96 -6.10 -24.65
CA LEU A 522 1.77 -4.68 -24.95
C LEU A 522 1.23 -3.96 -23.73
N CYS A 523 1.85 -2.83 -23.39
CA CYS A 523 1.30 -1.87 -22.44
C CYS A 523 0.95 -0.56 -23.14
N ILE A 524 -0.27 -0.06 -22.90
CA ILE A 524 -0.79 1.19 -23.45
C ILE A 524 -1.05 2.15 -22.33
N VAL A 525 -0.32 3.26 -22.34
CA VAL A 525 -0.44 4.35 -21.37
C VAL A 525 -1.21 5.51 -22.01
N ASP A 526 -2.51 5.59 -21.76
CA ASP A 526 -3.30 6.75 -22.19
C ASP A 526 -3.09 7.91 -21.21
N GLU A 527 -3.22 9.13 -21.73
CA GLU A 527 -2.97 10.36 -20.95
C GLU A 527 -1.56 10.42 -20.34
N ALA A 528 -0.57 9.80 -21.00
CA ALA A 528 0.80 9.73 -20.49
C ALA A 528 1.39 11.12 -20.14
N ILE A 529 1.01 12.18 -20.86
CA ILE A 529 1.46 13.55 -20.59
C ILE A 529 1.04 14.11 -19.22
N PHE A 530 0.00 13.54 -18.61
CA PHE A 530 -0.50 13.94 -17.28
C PHE A 530 0.11 13.09 -16.15
N LEU A 531 1.02 12.17 -16.48
CA LEU A 531 1.73 11.35 -15.51
C LEU A 531 3.08 12.01 -15.18
N THR A 532 3.38 12.12 -13.89
CA THR A 532 4.77 12.31 -13.45
C THR A 532 5.61 11.14 -13.99
N ILE A 533 6.82 11.41 -14.47
CA ILE A 533 7.70 10.40 -15.11
C ILE A 533 7.95 9.17 -14.22
N THR A 534 7.80 9.27 -12.90
CA THR A 534 7.88 8.14 -11.96
C THR A 534 6.70 7.16 -12.05
N ILE A 535 5.51 7.65 -12.46
CA ILE A 535 4.28 6.86 -12.57
C ILE A 535 4.20 6.12 -13.90
N GLN A 536 4.72 6.71 -14.99
CA GLN A 536 4.81 6.07 -16.31
C GLN A 536 5.60 4.75 -16.30
N LYS A 537 6.48 4.56 -15.31
CA LYS A 537 7.46 3.46 -15.26
C LYS A 537 6.95 2.17 -14.62
N SER A 538 5.91 2.22 -13.78
CA SER A 538 5.27 1.02 -13.20
C SER A 538 4.71 0.03 -14.23
N LEU A 539 4.58 0.50 -15.46
CA LEU A 539 3.92 -0.16 -16.58
C LEU A 539 4.91 -0.91 -17.49
N GLY A 540 6.20 -0.78 -17.18
CA GLY A 540 7.26 -1.57 -17.78
C GLY A 540 7.66 -2.80 -16.94
N ASN A 541 7.11 -3.01 -15.75
CA ASN A 541 7.43 -4.16 -14.90
C ASN A 541 6.75 -5.45 -15.40
#